data_AF-A0A2M7SFT5-F1
#
_entry.id   AF-A0A2M7SFT5-F1
#
_cell.length_a   1.000
_cell.length_b   1.000
_cell.length_c   1.000
_cell.angle_alpha   90.00
_cell.angle_beta   90.00
_cell.angle_gamma   90.00
#
_symmetry.space_group_name_H-M   'P 1'
#
loop_
_entity.id
_entity.type
_entity.pdbx_description
1 polymer ?
#
loop_
_entity_poly.entity_id
_entity_poly.type
_entity_poly.pdbx_seq_one_letter_code
_entity_poly.pdbx_strand_id
1 'polypeptide(L)'
;FAMDIMPHKIIHMIRLGLKDEVLKSSAMWVCSSCETCTTRCPNNIDIAKLMDVLRQMATDSGFDAAQKDVPIFHSAFLSSIKKRGRIHELGMIGEYKLKTGDLMKDSRLGWEMFKRGKLKILPSGIKGRREIRGIFDEAGRRKRS
;
A
#
# COMPACT_ATOMS: atom_id res chain seq x y z
N PHE A 1 11.52 4.38 -16.57
CA PHE A 1 11.85 4.35 -15.12
C PHE A 1 10.57 4.65 -14.35
N ALA A 2 10.21 3.81 -13.36
CA ALA A 2 8.86 3.79 -12.79
C ALA A 2 8.54 4.93 -11.80
N MET A 3 9.55 5.58 -11.21
CA MET A 3 9.37 6.72 -10.30
C MET A 3 9.48 8.05 -11.05
N ASP A 4 8.55 8.96 -10.79
CA ASP A 4 8.52 10.35 -11.26
C ASP A 4 9.51 11.26 -10.52
N ILE A 5 9.66 11.08 -9.20
CA ILE A 5 10.59 11.86 -8.38
C ILE A 5 11.56 10.93 -7.65
N MET A 6 12.85 11.21 -7.72
CA MET A 6 13.88 10.45 -7.00
C MET A 6 13.88 10.76 -5.50
N PRO A 7 14.20 9.79 -4.61
CA PRO A 7 14.14 10.00 -3.16
C PRO A 7 14.95 11.18 -2.63
N HIS A 8 16.15 11.44 -3.18
CA HIS A 8 16.96 12.60 -2.80
C HIS A 8 16.30 13.93 -3.17
N LYS A 9 15.58 13.99 -4.28
CA LYS A 9 14.80 15.17 -4.68
C LYS A 9 13.60 15.36 -3.77
N ILE A 10 12.92 14.28 -3.38
CA ILE A 10 11.81 14.34 -2.40
C ILE A 10 12.29 14.98 -1.09
N ILE A 11 13.42 14.54 -0.55
CA ILE A 11 13.99 15.12 0.68
C ILE A 11 14.25 16.62 0.49
N HIS A 12 14.80 17.02 -0.65
CA HIS A 12 15.05 18.43 -0.94
C HIS A 12 13.74 19.24 -1.06
N MET A 13 12.75 18.72 -1.77
CA MET A 13 11.42 19.36 -1.91
C MET A 13 10.71 19.53 -0.57
N ILE A 14 10.82 18.54 0.33
CA ILE A 14 10.30 18.63 1.70
C ILE A 14 10.96 19.80 2.44
N ARG A 15 12.29 19.96 2.33
CA ARG A 15 13.02 21.08 2.96
C ARG A 15 12.62 22.44 2.39
N LEU A 16 12.20 22.49 1.12
CA LEU A 16 11.70 23.70 0.46
C LEU A 16 10.23 24.00 0.77
N GLY A 17 9.55 23.17 1.56
CA GLY A 17 8.13 23.36 1.86
C GLY A 17 7.18 22.96 0.74
N LEU A 18 7.66 22.26 -0.30
CA LEU A 18 6.87 21.80 -1.45
C LEU A 18 6.06 20.52 -1.12
N LYS A 19 5.34 20.55 0.01
CA LYS A 19 4.61 19.41 0.55
C LYS A 19 3.59 18.86 -0.45
N ASP A 20 2.79 19.73 -1.07
CA ASP A 20 1.70 19.32 -1.94
C ASP A 20 2.19 18.65 -3.24
N GLU A 21 3.33 19.10 -3.78
CA GLU A 21 3.94 18.46 -4.94
C GLU A 21 4.46 17.06 -4.62
N VAL A 22 5.08 16.91 -3.44
CA VAL A 22 5.56 15.60 -2.96
C VAL A 22 4.39 14.64 -2.73
N LEU A 23 3.29 15.11 -2.14
CA LEU A 23 2.11 14.28 -1.86
C LEU A 23 1.30 13.92 -3.12
N LYS A 24 1.50 14.61 -4.25
CA LYS A 24 0.91 14.24 -5.55
C LYS A 24 1.78 13.24 -6.34
N SER A 25 3.03 13.05 -5.94
CA SER A 25 4.00 12.20 -6.65
C SER A 25 3.63 10.72 -6.61
N SER A 26 3.94 9.99 -7.68
CA SER A 26 3.81 8.52 -7.72
C SER A 26 4.95 7.79 -6.99
N ALA A 27 6.05 8.48 -6.68
CA ALA A 27 7.28 7.87 -6.18
C ALA A 27 7.06 7.08 -4.88
N MET A 28 6.25 7.63 -3.97
CA MET A 28 5.87 6.95 -2.73
C MET A 28 5.02 5.69 -2.97
N TRP A 29 4.24 5.61 -4.05
CA TRP A 29 3.43 4.43 -4.39
C TRP A 29 4.24 3.35 -5.11
N VAL A 30 5.28 3.75 -5.84
CA VAL A 30 6.19 2.84 -6.55
C VAL A 30 7.27 2.26 -5.62
N CYS A 31 7.59 2.95 -4.52
CA CYS A 31 8.57 2.50 -3.54
C CYS A 31 8.19 1.15 -2.92
N SER A 32 9.03 0.14 -3.10
CA SER A 32 8.85 -1.23 -2.58
C SER A 32 9.27 -1.42 -1.12
N SER A 33 9.63 -0.35 -0.40
CA SER A 33 10.17 -0.41 0.97
C SER A 33 11.28 -1.46 1.15
N CYS A 34 12.18 -1.58 0.18
CA CYS A 34 13.26 -2.57 0.21
C CYS A 34 14.47 -2.18 1.09
N GLU A 35 14.43 -1.04 1.79
CA GLU A 35 15.47 -0.52 2.69
C GLU A 35 16.88 -0.30 2.08
N THR A 36 17.04 -0.53 0.78
CA THR A 36 18.34 -0.40 0.11
C THR A 36 18.83 1.06 0.09
N CYS A 37 17.91 2.01 -0.04
CA CYS A 37 18.24 3.44 -0.01
C CYS A 37 18.62 3.92 1.41
N THR A 38 17.93 3.42 2.44
CA THR A 38 18.21 3.70 3.85
C THR A 38 19.62 3.22 4.23
N THR A 39 19.93 1.96 3.94
CA THR A 39 21.22 1.32 4.32
C THR A 39 22.44 1.92 3.63
N ARG A 40 22.27 2.52 2.46
CA ARG A 40 23.35 3.17 1.69
C ARG A 40 23.46 4.68 1.95
N CYS A 41 22.59 5.25 2.77
CA CYS A 41 22.56 6.69 2.97
C CYS A 41 23.75 7.15 3.83
N PRO A 42 24.68 7.98 3.31
CA PRO A 42 25.80 8.50 4.11
C PRO A 42 25.34 9.45 5.21
N ASN A 43 24.15 10.03 5.08
CA ASN A 43 23.56 10.96 6.06
C ASN A 43 22.66 10.26 7.09
N ASN A 44 22.63 8.92 7.10
CA ASN A 44 21.80 8.11 8.00
C ASN A 44 20.31 8.49 7.99
N ILE A 45 19.78 8.81 6.80
CA ILE A 45 18.37 9.15 6.61
C ILE A 45 17.58 7.86 6.36
N ASP A 46 16.51 7.66 7.11
CA ASP A 46 15.56 6.57 6.92
C ASP A 46 14.58 6.89 5.77
N ILE A 47 15.04 6.65 4.55
CA ILE A 47 14.34 6.99 3.32
C ILE A 47 13.11 6.09 3.12
N ALA A 48 13.20 4.81 3.49
CA ALA A 48 12.05 3.91 3.37
C ALA A 48 10.93 4.32 4.31
N LYS A 49 11.24 4.63 5.58
CA LYS A 49 10.26 5.17 6.53
C LYS A 49 9.72 6.51 6.09
N LEU A 50 10.54 7.38 5.50
CA LEU A 50 10.08 8.64 4.90
C LEU A 50 9.00 8.37 3.83
N MET A 51 9.23 7.43 2.91
CA MET A 51 8.25 7.07 1.87
C MET A 51 6.96 6.50 2.48
N ASP A 52 7.06 5.70 3.53
CA ASP A 52 5.89 5.20 4.28
C ASP A 52 5.07 6.32 4.91
N VAL A 53 5.73 7.29 5.55
CA VAL A 53 5.06 8.46 6.12
C VAL A 53 4.38 9.29 5.04
N LEU A 54 5.03 9.50 3.89
CA LEU A 54 4.43 10.21 2.76
C LEU A 54 3.17 9.51 2.23
N ARG A 55 3.18 8.18 2.10
CA ARG A 55 1.98 7.39 1.72
C ARG A 55 0.82 7.62 2.69
N GLN A 56 1.11 7.62 3.99
CA GLN A 56 0.10 7.86 5.02
C GLN A 56 -0.44 9.29 4.95
N MET A 57 0.44 10.29 4.84
CA MET A 57 0.05 11.69 4.72
C MET A 57 -0.78 11.96 3.47
N ALA A 58 -0.45 11.34 2.34
CA ALA A 58 -1.21 11.46 1.10
C ALA A 58 -2.62 10.87 1.25
N THR A 59 -2.72 9.71 1.91
CA THR A 59 -4.01 9.07 2.21
C THR A 59 -4.87 9.92 3.14
N ASP A 60 -4.27 10.53 4.17
CA ASP A 60 -5.00 11.34 5.15
C ASP A 60 -5.42 12.71 4.60
N SER A 61 -4.59 13.30 3.74
CA SER A 61 -4.84 14.63 3.17
C SER A 61 -5.82 14.61 1.98
N GLY A 62 -6.28 13.42 1.57
CA GLY A 62 -7.20 13.25 0.44
C GLY A 62 -6.60 13.63 -0.92
N PHE A 63 -5.27 13.66 -1.06
CA PHE A 63 -4.64 13.86 -2.36
C PHE A 63 -4.93 12.64 -3.23
N ASP A 64 -5.53 12.88 -4.39
CA ASP A 64 -5.64 11.87 -5.45
C ASP A 64 -4.22 11.44 -5.83
N ALA A 65 -3.85 10.21 -5.48
CA ALA A 65 -2.61 9.63 -5.99
C ALA A 65 -2.64 9.70 -7.53
N ALA A 66 -1.48 9.99 -8.13
CA ALA A 66 -1.31 9.97 -9.59
C ALA A 66 -1.83 8.67 -10.24
N GLN A 67 -1.90 7.58 -9.46
CA GLN A 67 -2.59 6.34 -9.83
C GLN A 67 -3.65 6.00 -8.78
N LYS A 68 -4.93 6.28 -9.07
CA LYS A 68 -6.06 6.06 -8.13
C LYS A 68 -6.21 4.59 -7.70
N ASP A 69 -5.80 3.67 -8.55
CA ASP A 69 -5.92 2.23 -8.30
C ASP A 69 -4.94 1.72 -7.21
N VAL A 70 -3.76 2.32 -7.09
CA VAL A 70 -2.72 1.84 -6.17
C VAL A 70 -3.08 2.05 -4.69
N PRO A 71 -3.58 3.24 -4.26
CA PRO A 71 -4.11 3.42 -2.91
C PRO A 71 -5.28 2.49 -2.61
N ILE A 72 -6.17 2.26 -3.58
CA ILE A 72 -7.33 1.38 -3.41
C ILE A 72 -6.87 -0.05 -3.17
N PHE A 73 -5.93 -0.54 -3.98
CA PHE A 73 -5.30 -1.85 -3.82
C PHE A 73 -4.60 -1.97 -2.46
N HIS A 74 -3.81 -0.98 -2.08
CA HIS A 74 -3.12 -0.94 -0.79
C HIS A 74 -4.11 -1.00 0.38
N SER A 75 -5.23 -0.26 0.30
CA SER A 75 -6.29 -0.29 1.31
C SER A 75 -6.98 -1.66 1.40
N ALA A 76 -7.27 -2.29 0.25
CA ALA A 76 -7.89 -3.62 0.20
C ALA A 76 -6.94 -4.71 0.75
N PHE A 77 -5.65 -4.57 0.47
CA PHE A 77 -4.60 -5.41 1.02
C PHE A 77 -4.55 -5.32 2.56
N LEU A 78 -4.42 -4.10 3.10
CA LEU A 78 -4.37 -3.89 4.55
C LEU A 78 -5.66 -4.33 5.25
N SER A 79 -6.82 -4.08 4.64
CA SER A 79 -8.14 -4.55 5.12
C SER A 79 -8.20 -6.07 5.22
N SER A 80 -7.68 -6.78 4.22
CA SER A 80 -7.62 -8.26 4.20
C SER A 80 -6.78 -8.80 5.37
N ILE A 81 -5.60 -8.21 5.60
CA ILE A 81 -4.71 -8.60 6.71
C ILE A 81 -5.36 -8.26 8.05
N LYS A 82 -5.87 -7.04 8.23
CA LYS A 82 -6.53 -6.63 9.49
C LYS A 82 -7.69 -7.55 9.86
N LYS A 83 -8.51 -7.93 8.86
CA LYS A 83 -9.67 -8.80 9.09
C LYS A 83 -9.29 -10.24 9.38
N ARG A 84 -8.31 -10.83 8.66
CA ARG A 84 -8.11 -12.30 8.64
C ARG A 84 -6.74 -12.77 9.14
N GLY A 85 -5.81 -11.85 9.38
CA GLY A 85 -4.41 -12.15 9.69
C GLY A 85 -3.58 -12.56 8.46
N ARG A 86 -4.23 -13.00 7.37
CA ARG A 86 -3.62 -13.37 6.09
C ARG A 86 -4.37 -12.73 4.94
N ILE A 87 -3.68 -12.51 3.82
CA ILE A 87 -4.30 -12.14 2.56
C ILE A 87 -5.19 -13.29 2.07
N HIS A 88 -6.48 -13.02 1.91
CA HIS A 88 -7.38 -13.86 1.12
C HIS A 88 -7.50 -13.26 -0.28
N GLU A 89 -6.80 -13.88 -1.24
CA GLU A 89 -6.61 -13.36 -2.60
C GLU A 89 -7.94 -13.01 -3.28
N LEU A 90 -8.90 -13.93 -3.30
CA LEU A 90 -10.19 -13.71 -3.95
C LEU A 90 -11.05 -12.63 -3.26
N GLY A 91 -11.11 -12.63 -1.94
CA GLY A 91 -11.87 -11.61 -1.20
C GLY A 91 -11.24 -10.22 -1.31
N MET A 92 -9.91 -10.14 -1.36
CA MET A 92 -9.18 -8.89 -1.53
C MET A 92 -9.32 -8.34 -2.96
N ILE A 93 -9.21 -9.20 -3.97
CA ILE A 93 -9.45 -8.83 -5.38
C ILE A 93 -10.90 -8.38 -5.55
N GLY A 94 -11.87 -9.07 -4.93
CA GLY A 94 -13.26 -8.65 -4.90
C GLY A 94 -13.45 -7.27 -4.28
N GLU A 95 -12.90 -7.03 -3.09
CA GLU A 95 -12.94 -5.72 -2.42
C GLU A 95 -12.30 -4.60 -3.27
N TYR A 96 -11.16 -4.90 -3.90
CA TYR A 96 -10.47 -3.99 -4.81
C TYR A 96 -11.33 -3.64 -6.04
N LYS A 97 -11.85 -4.64 -6.77
CA LYS A 97 -12.66 -4.43 -7.97
C LYS A 97 -13.99 -3.74 -7.69
N LEU A 98 -14.59 -3.99 -6.52
CA LEU A 98 -15.79 -3.27 -6.07
C LEU A 98 -15.49 -1.78 -5.83
N LYS A 99 -14.30 -1.47 -5.30
CA LYS A 99 -13.88 -0.08 -5.05
C LYS A 99 -13.38 0.65 -6.30
N THR A 100 -12.80 -0.05 -7.27
CA THR A 100 -12.34 0.54 -8.54
C THR A 100 -13.42 0.58 -9.62
N GLY A 101 -14.52 -0.17 -9.47
CA GLY A 101 -15.62 -0.24 -10.45
C GLY A 101 -15.32 -1.11 -11.67
N ASP A 102 -14.11 -1.67 -11.77
CA ASP A 102 -13.67 -2.44 -12.92
C ASP A 102 -13.76 -3.96 -12.69
N LEU A 103 -15.00 -4.44 -12.62
CA LEU A 103 -15.32 -5.82 -12.29
C LEU A 103 -14.83 -6.80 -13.38
N MET A 104 -14.74 -6.37 -14.65
CA MET A 104 -14.58 -7.28 -15.80
C MET A 104 -13.19 -7.30 -16.45
N LYS A 105 -12.28 -6.33 -16.21
CA LYS A 105 -10.97 -6.26 -16.89
C LYS A 105 -10.08 -7.51 -16.74
N ASP A 106 -10.31 -8.36 -15.75
CA ASP A 106 -9.48 -9.55 -15.48
C ASP A 106 -10.27 -10.88 -15.53
N SER A 107 -11.48 -10.85 -16.06
CA SER A 107 -12.39 -12.02 -16.10
C SER A 107 -11.78 -13.22 -16.82
N ARG A 108 -11.08 -12.98 -17.95
CA ARG A 108 -10.38 -14.02 -18.72
C ARG A 108 -9.24 -14.67 -17.92
N LEU A 109 -8.38 -13.87 -17.30
CA LEU A 109 -7.27 -14.37 -16.48
C LEU A 109 -7.81 -15.12 -15.26
N GLY A 110 -8.85 -14.59 -14.60
CA GLY A 110 -9.53 -15.25 -13.50
C GLY A 110 -10.11 -16.61 -13.90
N TRP A 111 -10.70 -16.72 -15.09
CA TRP A 111 -11.20 -17.98 -15.63
C TRP A 111 -10.10 -19.00 -15.90
N GLU A 112 -8.96 -18.57 -16.45
CA GLU A 112 -7.79 -19.44 -16.66
C GLU A 112 -7.19 -19.93 -15.34
N MET A 113 -7.11 -19.08 -14.31
CA MET A 113 -6.63 -19.47 -12.99
C MET A 113 -7.62 -20.41 -12.27
N PHE A 114 -8.94 -20.20 -12.46
CA PHE A 114 -9.99 -21.09 -11.95
C PHE A 114 -9.89 -22.48 -12.57
N LYS A 115 -9.81 -22.56 -13.90
CA LYS A 115 -9.63 -23.83 -14.64
C LYS A 115 -8.40 -24.62 -14.19
N ARG A 116 -7.34 -23.91 -13.80
CA ARG A 116 -6.09 -24.52 -13.31
C ARG A 116 -6.09 -24.82 -11.81
N GLY A 117 -7.20 -24.61 -11.09
CA GLY A 117 -7.30 -24.84 -9.65
C GLY A 117 -6.41 -23.94 -8.78
N LYS A 118 -5.90 -22.84 -9.33
CA LYS A 118 -4.96 -21.94 -8.66
C LYS A 118 -5.65 -20.90 -7.77
N LEU A 119 -6.98 -20.81 -7.83
CA LEU A 119 -7.77 -19.88 -7.02
C LEU A 119 -8.28 -20.58 -5.76
N LYS A 120 -7.70 -20.25 -4.60
CA LYS A 120 -8.17 -20.73 -3.29
C LYS A 120 -9.39 -19.92 -2.84
N ILE A 121 -10.57 -20.43 -3.15
CA ILE A 121 -11.87 -19.80 -2.85
C ILE A 121 -12.10 -19.70 -1.34
N LEU A 122 -11.77 -20.76 -0.60
CA LEU A 122 -11.93 -20.82 0.84
C LEU A 122 -10.74 -20.18 1.56
N PRO A 123 -10.97 -19.20 2.45
CA PRO A 123 -9.90 -18.60 3.24
C PRO A 123 -9.35 -19.57 4.29
N SER A 124 -8.02 -19.59 4.44
CA SER A 124 -7.37 -20.20 5.59
C SER A 124 -7.03 -19.11 6.61
N GLY A 125 -7.52 -19.27 7.84
CA GLY A 125 -7.18 -18.39 8.96
C GLY A 125 -5.83 -18.74 9.57
N ILE A 126 -5.19 -17.77 10.25
CA ILE A 126 -3.99 -17.99 11.06
C ILE A 126 -4.38 -18.07 12.54
N LYS A 127 -3.68 -18.91 13.33
CA LYS A 127 -3.88 -19.02 14.79
C LYS A 127 -3.68 -17.66 15.51
N GLY A 128 -2.75 -16.82 15.06
CA GLY A 128 -2.43 -15.50 15.65
C GLY A 128 -3.33 -14.32 15.22
N ARG A 129 -4.55 -14.56 14.75
CA ARG A 129 -5.43 -13.49 14.22
C ARG A 129 -5.72 -12.37 15.23
N ARG A 130 -5.80 -12.70 16.53
CA ARG A 130 -6.06 -11.73 17.60
C ARG A 130 -4.88 -10.78 17.82
N GLU A 131 -3.66 -11.29 17.81
CA GLU A 131 -2.43 -10.51 17.95
C GLU A 131 -2.28 -9.53 16.79
N ILE A 132 -2.47 -10.01 15.56
CA ILE A 132 -2.41 -9.17 14.36
C ILE A 132 -3.43 -8.03 14.47
N ARG A 133 -4.67 -8.34 14.85
CA ARG A 133 -5.70 -7.31 15.06
C ARG A 133 -5.28 -6.30 16.13
N GLY A 134 -4.67 -6.77 17.22
CA GLY A 134 -4.11 -5.93 18.28
C GLY A 134 -3.07 -4.92 17.76
N ILE A 135 -2.16 -5.37 16.89
CA ILE A 135 -1.14 -4.49 16.25
C ILE A 135 -1.82 -3.38 15.45
N PHE A 136 -2.85 -3.71 14.65
CA PHE A 136 -3.61 -2.71 13.88
C PHE A 136 -4.36 -1.73 14.78
N ASP A 137 -4.93 -2.21 15.89
CA ASP A 137 -5.68 -1.37 16.82
C ASP A 137 -4.74 -0.43 17.61
N GLU A 138 -3.56 -0.92 18.03
CA GLU A 138 -2.53 -0.10 18.66
C GLU A 138 -1.96 0.95 17.69
N ALA A 139 -1.65 0.56 16.45
CA ALA A 139 -1.21 1.49 15.41
C ALA A 139 -2.27 2.59 15.17
N GLY A 140 -3.55 2.23 15.19
CA GLY A 140 -4.66 3.19 15.07
C GLY A 140 -4.86 4.09 16.30
N ARG A 141 -4.39 3.69 17.49
CA ARG A 141 -4.38 4.54 18.70
C ARG A 141 -3.22 5.54 18.67
N ARG A 142 -2.01 5.08 18.34
CA ARG A 142 -0.82 5.95 18.20
C ARG A 142 -0.98 7.04 17.14
N LYS A 143 -1.82 6.81 16.12
CA LYS A 143 -2.14 7.81 15.09
C LYS A 143 -3.05 8.95 15.61
N ARG A 144 -3.75 8.75 16.74
CA ARG A 144 -4.72 9.71 17.31
C ARG A 144 -4.18 10.51 18.50
N SER A 145 -3.03 10.12 19.06
CA SER A 145 -2.27 10.88 20.06
C SER A 145 -1.29 11.82 19.39
#